data_AF-A0A1R4LBS6-F1
#
_entry.id   AF-A0A1R4LBS6-F1
#
_cell.length_a   1.000
_cell.length_b   1.000
_cell.length_c   1.000
_cell.angle_alpha   90.00
_cell.angle_beta   90.00
_cell.angle_gamma   90.00
#
_symmetry.space_group_name_H-M   'P 1'
#
loop_
_entity.id
_entity.type
_entity.pdbx_description
1 polymer ?
#
loop_
_entity_poly.entity_id
_entity_poly.type
_entity_poly.pdbx_seq_one_letter_code
_entity_poly.pdbx_strand_id
1 'polypeptide(L)' 'MPKSLNPDLHLTARGYLIDCLITNTHPSVDQNELREVLLYLNNLITFDEINLRKEEMMLDE' A
#
# COMPACT_ATOMS: atom_id res chain seq x y z
N MET A 1 -3.17 25.98 0.93
CA MET A 1 -3.26 25.01 -0.18
C MET A 1 -3.29 23.63 0.45
N PRO A 2 -4.28 22.77 0.15
CA PRO A 2 -4.22 21.40 0.64
C PRO A 2 -2.96 20.79 0.04
N LYS A 3 -2.12 20.23 0.91
CA LYS A 3 -0.86 19.59 0.54
C LYS A 3 -1.23 18.53 -0.50
N SER A 4 -0.72 18.66 -1.73
CA SER A 4 -0.93 17.65 -2.77
C SER A 4 -0.64 16.28 -2.16
N LEU A 5 -1.64 15.39 -2.12
CA LEU A 5 -1.40 13.99 -1.81
C LEU A 5 -0.24 13.55 -2.70
N ASN A 6 0.78 12.94 -2.12
CA ASN A 6 1.90 12.41 -2.90
C ASN A 6 1.30 11.40 -3.90
N PRO A 7 1.27 11.70 -5.21
CA PRO A 7 0.56 10.87 -6.18
C PRO A 7 1.17 9.47 -6.26
N ASP A 8 2.45 9.34 -5.91
CA ASP A 8 3.21 8.08 -5.92
C ASP A 8 3.30 7.42 -4.53
N LEU A 9 2.49 7.87 -3.56
CA LEU A 9 2.48 7.29 -2.21
C LEU A 9 2.22 5.79 -2.25
N HIS A 10 1.31 5.36 -3.12
CA HIS A 10 0.97 3.96 -3.29
C HIS A 10 2.13 3.11 -3.82
N LEU A 11 2.94 3.63 -4.75
CA LEU A 11 4.16 2.98 -5.24
C LEU A 11 5.20 2.86 -4.12
N THR A 12 5.37 3.95 -3.37
CA THR A 12 6.29 4.01 -2.22
C THR A 12 5.89 2.99 -1.15
N ALA A 13 4.60 2.92 -0.81
CA ALA A 13 4.07 1.99 0.18
C ALA A 13 4.27 0.53 -0.26
N ARG A 14 4.01 0.20 -1.53
CA ARG A 14 4.30 -1.15 -2.07
C ARG A 14 5.79 -1.49 -2.01
N GLY A 15 6.67 -0.53 -2.28
CA GLY A 15 8.12 -0.69 -2.08
C GLY A 15 8.47 -1.12 -0.66
N TYR A 16 7.92 -0.44 0.35
CA TYR A 16 8.14 -0.80 1.75
C TYR A 16 7.60 -2.19 2.13
N LEU A 17 6.46 -2.61 1.56
CA LEU A 17 5.95 -3.97 1.79
C LEU A 17 6.91 -5.04 1.25
N ILE A 18 7.48 -4.81 0.07
CA ILE A 18 8.49 -5.70 -0.53
C ILE A 18 9.77 -5.72 0.31
N ASP A 19 10.24 -4.55 0.74
CA ASP A 19 11.42 -4.46 1.61
C ASP A 19 11.19 -5.22 2.92
N CYS A 20 10.00 -5.11 3.51
CA CYS A 20 9.63 -5.86 4.72
C CYS A 20 9.68 -7.37 4.46
N LEU A 21 9.15 -7.84 3.33
CA LEU A 21 9.21 -9.26 2.96
C LEU A 21 10.66 -9.77 2.80
N ILE A 22 11.51 -8.98 2.14
CA ILE A 22 12.88 -9.40 1.82
C ILE A 22 13.78 -9.34 3.06
N THR A 23 13.63 -8.29 3.87
CA THR A 23 14.55 -8.01 4.97
C THR A 23 14.18 -8.69 6.28
N ASN A 24 12.90 -9.07 6.45
CA ASN A 24 12.44 -9.70 7.69
C ASN A 24 12.77 -11.19 7.74
N THR A 25 14.04 -11.47 8.08
CA THR A 25 14.62 -12.81 8.19
C THR A 25 14.67 -13.32 9.63
N HIS A 26 13.98 -12.66 10.57
CA HIS A 26 14.07 -13.01 11.98
C HIS A 26 13.47 -14.41 12.23
N PRO A 27 14.18 -15.34 12.88
CA PRO A 27 13.74 -16.75 13.02
C PRO A 27 12.43 -16.93 13.79
N SER A 28 12.02 -15.95 14.59
CA SER A 28 10.76 -15.98 15.34
C SER A 28 9.55 -15.49 14.54
N VAL A 29 9.75 -15.03 13.31
CA VAL A 29 8.66 -14.51 12.46
C VAL A 29 8.12 -15.65 11.61
N ASP A 30 6.82 -15.90 11.73
CA ASP A 30 6.12 -16.79 10.82
C ASP A 30 6.04 -16.12 9.44
N GLN A 31 6.74 -16.71 8.47
CA GLN A 31 6.83 -16.18 7.11
C GLN A 31 5.51 -16.34 6.33
N ASN A 32 4.65 -17.28 6.71
CA ASN A 32 3.33 -17.42 6.12
C ASN A 32 2.40 -16.32 6.63
N GLU A 33 2.36 -16.10 7.96
CA GLU A 33 1.59 -15.01 8.55
C GLU A 33 2.05 -13.64 8.02
N LEU A 34 3.37 -13.43 7.91
CA LEU A 34 3.92 -12.21 7.31
C LEU A 34 3.42 -12.00 5.88
N ARG A 35 3.40 -13.05 5.04
CA ARG A 35 2.87 -12.95 3.66
C ARG A 35 1.40 -12.60 3.62
N GLU A 36 0.59 -13.17 4.50
CA GLU A 36 -0.84 -12.85 4.59
C GLU A 36 -1.08 -11.40 5.01
N VAL A 37 -0.33 -10.92 6.01
CA VAL A 37 -0.38 -9.52 6.45
C VAL A 37 0.02 -8.57 5.32
N LEU A 38 1.13 -8.85 4.62
CA LEU A 38 1.58 -8.01 3.51
C LEU A 38 0.58 -8.01 2.34
N LEU A 39 -0.07 -9.14 2.05
CA LEU A 39 -1.13 -9.22 1.04
C LEU A 39 -2.34 -8.38 1.44
N TYR A 40 -2.76 -8.46 2.71
CA TYR A 40 -3.84 -7.63 3.24
C TYR A 40 -3.53 -6.13 3.09
N LEU A 41 -2.32 -5.70 3.46
CA LEU A 41 -1.88 -4.31 3.33
C LEU A 41 -1.82 -3.85 1.86
N ASN A 42 -1.34 -4.70 0.94
CA ASN A 42 -1.35 -4.38 -0.49
C ASN A 42 -2.78 -4.21 -1.04
N ASN A 43 -3.73 -5.02 -0.56
CA ASN A 43 -5.14 -4.88 -0.94
C ASN A 43 -5.74 -3.57 -0.41
N LEU A 44 -5.37 -3.13 0.79
CA LEU A 44 -5.78 -1.82 1.32
C LEU A 44 -5.22 -0.66 0.48
N ILE A 45 -3.95 -0.71 0.09
CA ILE A 45 -3.35 0.31 -0.81
C ILE A 45 -4.12 0.35 -2.13
N THR A 46 -4.42 -0.81 -2.71
CA THR A 46 -5.17 -0.90 -3.97
C THR A 46 -6.61 -0.37 -3.83
N PHE A 47 -7.26 -0.64 -2.71
CA PHE A 47 -8.59 -0.10 -2.42
C PHE A 47 -8.57 1.42 -2.31
N ASP A 48 -7.60 1.98 -1.60
CA ASP A 48 -7.42 3.44 -1.45
C ASP A 48 -7.21 4.12 -2.82
N GLU A 49 -6.34 3.57 -3.67
CA GLU A 49 -6.14 4.06 -5.04
C GLU A 49 -7.42 4.09 -5.88
N ILE A 50 -8.24 3.04 -5.79
CA ILE A 50 -9.49 2.96 -6.53
C ILE A 50 -10.47 4.03 -6.04
N ASN A 51 -10.50 4.30 -4.74
CA ASN A 51 -11.38 5.32 -4.18
C ASN A 51 -10.92 6.73 -4.55
N LEU A 52 -9.61 7.02 -4.46
CA LEU A 52 -9.05 8.29 -4.89
C LEU A 52 -9.37 8.60 -6.36
N ARG A 53 -9.21 7.62 -7.25
CA ARG A 53 -9.57 7.77 -8.67
C ARG A 53 -11.06 8.05 -8.87
N LYS A 54 -11.93 7.43 -8.07
CA LYS A 54 -13.38 7.69 -8.13
C LYS A 54 -13.71 9.10 -7.64
N GLU A 55 -13.06 9.55 -6.58
CA GLU A 55 -13.22 10.92 -6.06
C GLU A 55 -12.76 11.96 -7.11
N GLU A 56 -11.62 11.73 -7.77
CA GLU A 56 -11.15 12.57 -8.88
C GLU A 56 -12.16 12.64 -10.03
N MET A 57 -12.68 11.50 -10.47
CA MET A 57 -13.69 11.45 -11.54
C MET A 57 -15.00 12.19 -11.20
N MET A 58 -15.42 12.21 -9.93
CA MET A 58 -16.62 12.94 -9.50
C MET A 58 -16.40 14.45 -9.34
N LEU A 59 -15.16 14.91 -9.25
CA LEU A 59 -14.82 16.34 -9.19
C LEU A 59 -14.72 16.98 -10.57
N ASP A 60 -14.58 16.16 -11.63
CA ASP A 60 -14.48 16.58 -13.02
C ASP A 60 -15.84 16.65 -13.77
N GLU A 61 -16.95 16.25 -13.12
CA GLU A 61 -18.35 16.38 -13.59
C GLU A 61 -19.03 17.65 -13.07
#